data_AF-A0A1F7JH51-F1
#
_entry.id   AF-A0A1F7JH51-F1
#
_cell.length_a   1.000
_cell.length_b   1.000
_cell.length_c   1.000
_cell.angle_alpha   90.00
_cell.angle_beta   90.00
_cell.angle_gamma   90.00
#
_symmetry.space_group_name_H-M   'P 1'
#
loop_
_entity.id
_entity.type
_entity.pdbx_description
1 polymer ?
#
loop_
_entity_poly.entity_id
_entity_poly.type
_entity_poly.pdbx_seq_one_letter_code
_entity_poly.pdbx_strand_id
1 'polypeptide(L)'
;MSEPVDKPPKVEVFLTDKYEQEASHLYKKFNKEKTPPELLLQASELMVQSSNPEAKQISTMYKALYFREKGLKDNNDKRARRNFMKSLSEFKNVLPKNDVILKRVELEFLKRKLGSKLQRPDPKIILRRATLYKELGQIQTYNQEMSFYYMFLIMEQHDDDLGTHKTSELADKMLSHAQQGLEDELMFKIKALYHRIKANTVYNPKDRTKELEQAVAAIQKTTDRFGEDATQTEALMAKALSTTNKTRRNVMLTKVAKDYQKRGLKKRVNFVKNLMYPIPIKPAKIIYLCDKSLERIKQVEKKLVSMNPGKPSALFYHVGYLIRRIKDVQRVMMRMALTRKELTELQIKIDSLTPTKIIPGKPFAKRLQTASNKRDRLGEQMSQDMESLLIYGNLLLDQWSYIIGYLAGYEAPKTNKINTGEYDLNLAGLVNLLQAKTYSGELKVFWECHKKDIIWLFFNLRMYRNIFIEHMRKPWQLGTTMSTYGDDFSFHIPAPVGYIDETEKRNMLEDIYKLAPQRLKDMPDEYWEKKNLHRVLEVTLYYIEELENQSDRERVWNAWDKLGGSTPSYDTIGIRLMEYVYSSLDTIDEFIDKYPKLIKFGEFK
;
A
#
# COMPACT_ATOMS: atom_id res chain seq x y z
N MET A 1 23.92 27.95 26.86
CA MET A 1 23.43 28.33 28.20
C MET A 1 24.13 27.44 29.20
N SER A 2 24.72 28.02 30.24
CA SER A 2 25.53 27.32 31.26
C SER A 2 24.75 26.18 31.92
N GLU A 3 25.33 24.98 31.94
CA GLU A 3 24.79 23.85 32.69
C GLU A 3 24.64 24.23 34.17
N PRO A 4 23.46 24.02 34.79
CA PRO A 4 23.35 24.16 36.23
C PRO A 4 24.14 23.02 36.87
N VAL A 5 25.20 23.39 37.59
CA VAL A 5 26.01 22.48 38.40
C VAL A 5 25.11 21.82 39.44
N ASP A 6 24.85 20.51 39.26
CA ASP A 6 24.15 19.60 40.17
C ASP A 6 24.71 19.74 41.60
N LYS A 7 23.93 20.32 42.52
CA LYS A 7 24.12 20.07 43.95
C LYS A 7 23.17 18.95 44.36
N PRO A 8 23.66 17.81 44.90
CA PRO A 8 22.78 16.83 45.51
C PRO A 8 21.97 17.49 46.65
N PRO A 9 20.80 16.94 47.02
CA PRO A 9 20.00 17.48 48.11
C PRO A 9 20.89 17.66 49.35
N LYS A 10 20.80 18.85 49.96
CA LYS A 10 21.38 19.08 51.30
C LYS A 10 20.59 18.21 52.27
N VAL A 11 21.12 17.03 52.57
CA VAL A 11 20.74 16.31 53.78
C VAL A 11 21.40 17.10 54.91
N GLU A 12 20.64 17.98 55.56
CA GLU A 12 21.06 18.55 56.84
C GLU A 12 20.95 17.43 57.88
N VAL A 13 22.04 16.67 58.01
CA VAL A 13 22.17 15.64 59.04
C VAL A 13 22.34 16.36 60.36
N PHE A 14 21.38 16.22 61.27
CA PHE A 14 21.53 16.63 62.67
C PHE A 14 22.47 15.62 63.36
N LEU A 15 23.77 15.87 63.24
CA LEU A 15 24.86 14.99 63.69
C LEU A 15 24.86 14.83 65.22
N THR A 16 24.11 13.86 65.72
CA THR A 16 24.07 13.53 67.16
C THR A 16 24.75 12.21 67.49
N ASP A 17 24.99 11.34 66.49
CA ASP A 17 25.64 10.04 66.64
C ASP A 17 26.94 9.96 65.80
N LYS A 18 27.98 9.33 66.38
CA LYS A 18 29.30 9.11 65.79
C LYS A 18 29.22 8.44 64.41
N TYR A 19 28.29 7.50 64.24
CA TYR A 19 28.11 6.79 62.97
C TYR A 19 27.68 7.72 61.82
N GLU A 20 26.89 8.76 62.12
CA GLU A 20 26.45 9.73 61.12
C GLU A 20 27.56 10.68 60.69
N GLN A 21 28.42 11.07 61.64
CA GLN A 21 29.58 11.91 61.36
C GLN A 21 30.55 11.18 60.43
N GLU A 22 30.82 9.91 60.69
CA GLU A 22 31.69 9.08 59.87
C GLU A 22 31.06 8.82 58.48
N ALA A 23 29.77 8.48 58.40
CA ALA A 23 29.08 8.30 57.13
C ALA A 23 29.03 9.59 56.29
N SER A 24 28.77 10.74 56.93
CA SER A 24 28.76 12.06 56.28
C SER A 24 30.15 12.44 55.76
N HIS A 25 31.21 12.13 56.51
CA HIS A 25 32.59 12.33 56.05
C HIS A 25 32.90 11.49 54.80
N LEU A 26 32.53 10.20 54.79
CA LEU A 26 32.72 9.33 53.62
C LEU A 26 31.92 9.81 52.41
N TYR A 27 30.67 10.25 52.61
CA TYR A 27 29.85 10.83 51.55
C TYR A 27 30.44 12.13 50.99
N LYS A 28 30.92 13.05 51.85
CA LYS A 28 31.60 14.28 51.43
C LYS A 28 32.87 13.98 50.64
N LYS A 29 33.66 13.01 51.09
CA LYS A 29 34.87 12.54 50.37
C LYS A 29 34.50 12.02 48.99
N PHE A 30 33.50 11.14 48.89
CA PHE A 30 32.98 10.68 47.61
C PHE A 30 32.48 11.85 46.73
N ASN A 31 31.75 12.81 47.29
CA ASN A 31 31.20 13.91 46.49
C ASN A 31 32.30 14.82 45.91
N LYS A 32 33.43 14.97 46.62
CA LYS A 32 34.62 15.72 46.17
C LYS A 32 35.44 14.96 45.13
N GLU A 33 35.70 13.67 45.37
CA GLU A 33 36.64 12.86 44.58
C GLU A 33 35.93 12.08 43.45
N LYS A 34 34.60 11.96 43.51
CA LYS A 34 33.71 11.14 42.65
C LYS A 34 34.15 9.67 42.51
N THR A 35 35.11 9.22 43.32
CA THR A 35 35.73 7.89 43.30
C THR A 35 36.33 7.59 44.68
N PRO A 36 36.45 6.33 45.10
CA PRO A 36 35.80 5.14 44.55
C PRO A 36 34.32 5.02 45.00
N PRO A 37 33.41 4.41 44.21
CA PRO A 37 32.01 4.21 44.61
C PRO A 37 31.83 3.50 45.96
N GLU A 38 32.79 2.65 46.34
CA GLU A 38 32.81 1.89 47.60
C GLU A 38 32.65 2.77 48.85
N LEU A 39 33.07 4.04 48.80
CA LEU A 39 32.85 5.00 49.89
C LEU A 39 31.35 5.20 50.20
N LEU A 40 30.47 5.11 49.19
CA LEU A 40 29.03 5.20 49.38
C LEU A 40 28.45 3.94 50.04
N LEU A 41 29.03 2.77 49.76
CA LEU A 41 28.61 1.53 50.41
C LEU A 41 29.00 1.53 51.89
N GLN A 42 30.24 1.95 52.18
CA GLN A 42 30.71 2.10 53.57
C GLN A 42 29.87 3.14 54.34
N ALA A 43 29.55 4.28 53.71
CA ALA A 43 28.65 5.26 54.31
C ALA A 43 27.24 4.69 54.57
N SER A 44 26.73 3.86 53.67
CA SER A 44 25.45 3.16 53.86
C SER A 44 25.48 2.21 55.06
N GLU A 45 26.53 1.40 55.19
CA GLU A 45 26.71 0.44 56.29
C GLU A 45 26.82 1.12 57.65
N LEU A 46 27.55 2.24 57.74
CA LEU A 46 27.63 3.06 58.94
C LEU A 46 26.28 3.69 59.30
N MET A 47 25.54 4.20 58.31
CA MET A 47 24.22 4.76 58.58
C MET A 47 23.22 3.74 59.13
N VAL A 48 23.35 2.44 58.85
CA VAL A 48 22.46 1.43 59.46
C VAL A 48 22.64 1.35 60.98
N GLN A 49 23.81 1.74 61.50
CA GLN A 49 24.16 1.68 62.92
C GLN A 49 23.73 2.93 63.69
N SER A 50 23.30 4.00 62.99
CA SER A 50 22.85 5.24 63.64
C SER A 50 21.51 5.07 64.35
N SER A 51 21.36 5.70 65.51
CA SER A 51 20.09 5.77 66.24
C SER A 51 19.06 6.74 65.63
N ASN A 52 19.40 7.47 64.56
CA ASN A 52 18.50 8.44 63.94
C ASN A 52 17.30 7.74 63.25
N PRO A 53 16.05 8.20 63.48
CA PRO A 53 14.87 7.67 62.81
C PRO A 53 14.94 7.64 61.27
N GLU A 54 15.67 8.58 60.66
CA GLU A 54 15.85 8.69 59.21
C GLU A 54 17.05 7.87 58.68
N ALA A 55 17.86 7.30 59.57
CA ALA A 55 19.11 6.63 59.24
C ALA A 55 18.95 5.52 58.19
N LYS A 56 17.86 4.75 58.29
CA LYS A 56 17.50 3.70 57.34
C LYS A 56 17.21 4.24 55.94
N GLN A 57 16.57 5.40 55.85
CA GLN A 57 16.27 6.06 54.58
C GLN A 57 17.55 6.61 53.94
N ILE A 58 18.40 7.28 54.73
CA ILE A 58 19.70 7.82 54.29
C ILE A 58 20.64 6.68 53.85
N SER A 59 20.72 5.59 54.61
CA SER A 59 21.49 4.40 54.24
C SER A 59 21.06 3.85 52.89
N THR A 60 19.75 3.74 52.67
CA THR A 60 19.17 3.24 51.41
C THR A 60 19.48 4.18 50.24
N MET A 61 19.47 5.50 50.46
CA MET A 61 19.92 6.49 49.46
C MET A 61 21.40 6.32 49.08
N TYR A 62 22.30 6.14 50.06
CA TYR A 62 23.72 5.91 49.79
C TYR A 62 23.97 4.61 49.02
N LYS A 63 23.25 3.54 49.38
CA LYS A 63 23.30 2.25 48.67
C LYS A 63 22.78 2.37 47.23
N ALA A 64 21.71 3.14 47.01
CA ALA A 64 21.18 3.40 45.68
C ALA A 64 22.17 4.18 44.80
N LEU A 65 22.85 5.19 45.37
CA LEU A 65 23.90 5.96 44.70
C LEU A 65 25.12 5.09 44.37
N TYR A 66 25.54 4.22 45.30
CA TYR A 66 26.64 3.27 45.05
C TYR A 66 26.40 2.43 43.78
N PHE A 67 25.22 1.84 43.65
CA PHE A 67 24.87 1.06 42.47
C PHE A 67 24.79 1.90 41.19
N ARG A 68 24.30 3.14 41.27
CA ARG A 68 24.29 4.06 40.13
C ARG A 68 25.71 4.32 39.62
N GLU A 69 26.63 4.66 40.53
CA GLU A 69 28.01 5.00 40.20
C GLU A 69 28.79 3.80 39.67
N LYS A 70 28.55 2.60 40.22
CA LYS A 70 29.05 1.37 39.62
C LYS A 70 28.49 1.14 38.21
N GLY A 71 27.23 1.44 37.96
CA GLY A 71 26.63 1.34 36.63
C GLY A 71 27.28 2.29 35.62
N LEU A 72 27.57 3.53 36.00
CA LEU A 72 28.17 4.54 35.13
C LEU A 72 29.61 4.19 34.72
N LYS A 73 30.40 3.64 35.63
CA LYS A 73 31.83 3.29 35.41
C LYS A 73 32.06 1.94 34.74
N ASP A 74 31.01 1.14 34.57
CA ASP A 74 31.12 -0.22 34.05
C ASP A 74 31.07 -0.24 32.52
N ASN A 75 32.17 -0.69 31.90
CA ASN A 75 32.29 -0.79 30.45
C ASN A 75 31.47 -1.97 29.88
N ASN A 76 30.98 -2.89 30.71
CA ASN A 76 30.14 -4.01 30.28
C ASN A 76 28.65 -3.66 30.44
N ASP A 77 27.95 -3.48 29.32
CA ASP A 77 26.53 -3.10 29.32
C ASP A 77 25.62 -4.05 30.09
N LYS A 78 25.93 -5.36 30.19
CA LYS A 78 25.12 -6.31 30.97
C LYS A 78 25.31 -6.09 32.47
N ARG A 79 26.54 -5.81 32.91
CA ARG A 79 26.87 -5.56 34.32
C ARG A 79 26.42 -4.16 34.75
N ALA A 80 26.60 -3.14 33.90
CA ALA A 80 26.05 -1.80 34.06
C ALA A 80 24.52 -1.83 34.25
N ARG A 81 23.78 -2.55 33.38
CA ARG A 81 22.32 -2.69 33.50
C ARG A 81 21.87 -3.32 34.82
N ARG A 82 22.58 -4.33 35.31
CA ARG A 82 22.29 -4.95 36.62
C ARG A 82 22.46 -3.94 37.76
N ASN A 83 23.52 -3.13 37.70
CA ASN A 83 23.78 -2.09 38.69
C ASN A 83 22.69 -0.99 38.66
N PHE A 84 22.29 -0.50 37.48
CA PHE A 84 21.19 0.46 37.38
C PHE A 84 19.84 -0.10 37.87
N MET A 85 19.53 -1.37 37.59
CA MET A 85 18.31 -2.01 38.12
C MET A 85 18.31 -2.09 39.65
N LYS A 86 19.47 -2.42 40.26
CA LYS A 86 19.62 -2.38 41.72
C LYS A 86 19.45 -0.96 42.26
N SER A 87 20.08 0.02 41.62
CA SER A 87 19.92 1.44 41.99
C SER A 87 18.46 1.90 41.95
N LEU A 88 17.72 1.57 40.89
CA LEU A 88 16.28 1.87 40.78
C LEU A 88 15.46 1.21 41.88
N SER A 89 15.76 -0.05 42.21
CA SER A 89 15.06 -0.78 43.27
C SER A 89 15.25 -0.11 44.63
N GLU A 90 16.49 0.30 44.94
CA GLU A 90 16.80 0.95 46.21
C GLU A 90 16.19 2.36 46.27
N PHE A 91 16.30 3.17 45.21
CA PHE A 91 15.69 4.50 45.19
C PHE A 91 14.17 4.48 45.32
N LYS A 92 13.47 3.48 44.75
CA LYS A 92 12.01 3.35 44.86
C LYS A 92 11.52 3.13 46.30
N ASN A 93 12.38 2.68 47.19
CA ASN A 93 12.05 2.48 48.59
C ASN A 93 12.02 3.80 49.39
N VAL A 94 12.66 4.86 48.87
CA VAL A 94 12.94 6.09 49.62
C VAL A 94 12.59 7.39 48.90
N LEU A 95 12.38 7.35 47.58
CA LEU A 95 12.00 8.50 46.77
C LEU A 95 10.57 8.36 46.23
N PRO A 96 9.82 9.46 46.09
CA PRO A 96 8.53 9.47 45.41
C PRO A 96 8.65 8.96 43.96
N LYS A 97 7.61 8.30 43.45
CA LYS A 97 7.63 7.69 42.09
C LYS A 97 8.01 8.66 40.96
N ASN A 98 7.76 9.96 41.14
CA ASN A 98 8.00 11.00 40.12
C ASN A 98 9.31 11.77 40.33
N ASP A 99 10.20 11.28 41.20
CA ASP A 99 11.47 11.95 41.50
C ASP A 99 12.42 12.01 40.28
N VAL A 100 13.14 13.13 40.14
CA VAL A 100 14.07 13.38 39.04
C VAL A 100 15.23 12.38 39.02
N ILE A 101 15.72 11.94 40.20
CA ILE A 101 16.81 10.98 40.32
C ILE A 101 16.38 9.62 39.76
N LEU A 102 15.18 9.15 40.10
CA LEU A 102 14.62 7.91 39.56
C LEU A 102 14.57 7.93 38.03
N LYS A 103 14.08 9.04 37.46
CA LYS A 103 13.99 9.24 36.01
C LYS A 103 15.35 9.25 35.33
N ARG A 104 16.36 9.91 35.92
CA ARG A 104 17.74 9.93 35.39
C ARG A 104 18.39 8.55 35.42
N VAL A 105 18.21 7.78 36.49
CA VAL A 105 18.74 6.40 36.58
C VAL A 105 18.03 5.47 35.59
N GLU A 106 16.72 5.62 35.41
CA GLU A 106 15.95 4.88 34.41
C GLU A 106 16.45 5.20 32.99
N LEU A 107 16.72 6.47 32.70
CA LEU A 107 17.24 6.91 31.42
C LEU A 107 18.61 6.26 31.10
N GLU A 108 19.53 6.22 32.06
CA GLU A 108 20.86 5.58 31.89
C GLU A 108 20.73 4.07 31.67
N PHE A 109 19.82 3.41 32.37
CA PHE A 109 19.49 2.00 32.13
C PHE A 109 19.01 1.77 30.69
N LEU A 110 18.09 2.61 30.20
CA LEU A 110 17.52 2.47 28.85
C LEU A 110 18.55 2.79 27.75
N LYS A 111 19.44 3.78 27.95
CA LYS A 111 20.57 4.06 27.04
C LYS A 111 21.46 2.83 26.85
N ARG A 112 21.87 2.18 27.95
CA ARG A 112 22.68 0.95 27.92
C ARG A 112 21.94 -0.24 27.32
N LYS A 113 20.61 -0.29 27.45
CA LYS A 113 19.79 -1.33 26.83
C LYS A 113 19.72 -1.19 25.30
N LEU A 114 19.79 0.03 24.77
CA LEU A 114 19.84 0.29 23.33
C LEU A 114 21.25 0.14 22.72
N GLY A 115 22.31 0.44 23.48
CA GLY A 115 23.70 0.41 23.00
C GLY A 115 24.26 -0.99 22.68
N SER A 116 23.58 -2.08 23.06
CA SER A 116 24.06 -3.43 22.78
C SER A 116 23.97 -3.75 21.29
N LYS A 117 25.12 -3.87 20.62
CA LYS A 117 25.33 -4.10 19.17
C LYS A 117 24.58 -5.29 18.52
N LEU A 118 23.80 -6.05 19.28
CA LEU A 118 23.24 -7.35 18.88
C LEU A 118 21.71 -7.47 18.90
N GLN A 119 20.96 -6.44 19.32
CA GLN A 119 19.49 -6.53 19.35
C GLN A 119 18.82 -5.32 18.70
N ARG A 120 17.77 -5.62 17.91
CA ARG A 120 16.88 -4.60 17.35
C ARG A 120 16.26 -3.76 18.48
N PRO A 121 16.23 -2.43 18.37
CA PRO A 121 15.58 -1.57 19.35
C PRO A 121 14.08 -1.92 19.52
N ASP A 122 13.61 -2.11 20.75
CA ASP A 122 12.17 -2.19 21.02
C ASP A 122 11.56 -0.77 21.00
N PRO A 123 10.54 -0.49 20.17
CA PRO A 123 9.88 0.82 20.12
C PRO A 123 9.44 1.35 21.49
N LYS A 124 9.05 0.45 22.41
CA LYS A 124 8.64 0.83 23.76
C LYS A 124 9.77 1.46 24.56
N ILE A 125 11.02 1.05 24.30
CA ILE A 125 12.21 1.61 24.94
C ILE A 125 12.46 3.04 24.45
N ILE A 126 12.36 3.27 23.14
CA ILE A 126 12.56 4.60 22.54
C ILE A 126 11.48 5.56 23.05
N LEU A 127 10.22 5.13 23.02
CA LEU A 127 9.10 5.92 23.53
C LEU A 127 9.29 6.28 25.02
N ARG A 128 9.68 5.32 25.86
CA ARG A 128 9.92 5.58 27.29
C ARG A 128 11.06 6.57 27.50
N ARG A 129 12.17 6.47 26.74
CA ARG A 129 13.26 7.46 26.80
C ARG A 129 12.78 8.85 26.42
N ALA A 130 12.00 8.98 25.34
CA ALA A 130 11.40 10.24 24.95
C ALA A 130 10.55 10.82 26.10
N THR A 131 9.65 10.02 26.67
CA THR A 131 8.82 10.45 27.81
C THR A 131 9.68 10.95 28.98
N LEU A 132 10.74 10.22 29.33
CA LEU A 132 11.66 10.63 30.40
C LEU A 132 12.36 11.96 30.08
N TYR A 133 12.83 12.17 28.85
CA TYR A 133 13.41 13.46 28.45
C TYR A 133 12.41 14.61 28.56
N LYS A 134 11.15 14.39 28.16
CA LYS A 134 10.07 15.38 28.33
C LYS A 134 9.81 15.70 29.80
N GLU A 135 9.71 14.65 30.62
CA GLU A 135 9.51 14.78 32.07
C GLU A 135 10.69 15.46 32.79
N LEU A 136 11.90 15.40 32.21
CA LEU A 136 13.10 16.07 32.71
C LEU A 136 13.30 17.48 32.13
N GLY A 137 12.35 17.99 31.33
CA GLY A 137 12.44 19.30 30.69
C GLY A 137 13.41 19.38 29.51
N GLN A 138 13.96 18.25 29.05
CA GLN A 138 14.90 18.17 27.92
C GLN A 138 14.13 18.09 26.59
N ILE A 139 13.44 19.18 26.25
CA ILE A 139 12.49 19.23 25.12
C ILE A 139 13.16 18.94 23.77
N GLN A 140 14.38 19.44 23.55
CA GLN A 140 15.11 19.17 22.31
C GLN A 140 15.40 17.67 22.15
N THR A 141 15.95 17.02 23.17
CA THR A 141 16.25 15.58 23.15
C THR A 141 14.99 14.72 23.10
N TYR A 142 13.90 15.16 23.73
CA TYR A 142 12.57 14.54 23.56
C TYR A 142 12.16 14.52 22.08
N ASN A 143 12.25 15.67 21.40
CA ASN A 143 11.89 15.79 20.00
C ASN A 143 12.79 14.92 19.11
N GLN A 144 14.09 14.83 19.41
CA GLN A 144 14.99 13.90 18.73
C GLN A 144 14.54 12.44 18.87
N GLU A 145 14.28 11.97 20.10
CA GLU A 145 13.84 10.59 20.36
C GLU A 145 12.47 10.28 19.74
N MET A 146 11.55 11.25 19.75
CA MET A 146 10.25 11.10 19.08
C MET A 146 10.40 10.99 17.56
N SER A 147 11.31 11.74 16.95
CA SER A 147 11.59 11.60 15.51
C SER A 147 12.11 10.18 15.18
N PHE A 148 13.01 9.63 16.01
CA PHE A 148 13.51 8.27 15.86
C PHE A 148 12.44 7.21 16.08
N TYR A 149 11.56 7.42 17.07
CA TYR A 149 10.43 6.55 17.33
C TYR A 149 9.51 6.44 16.10
N TYR A 150 9.10 7.57 15.51
CA TYR A 150 8.25 7.56 14.32
C TYR A 150 8.97 6.99 13.09
N MET A 151 10.25 7.31 12.91
CA MET A 151 11.06 6.70 11.85
C MET A 151 11.10 5.17 11.99
N PHE A 152 11.27 4.65 13.20
CA PHE A 152 11.25 3.21 13.47
C PHE A 152 9.88 2.58 13.19
N LEU A 153 8.78 3.23 13.61
CA LEU A 153 7.42 2.75 13.30
C LEU A 153 7.18 2.67 11.79
N ILE A 154 7.59 3.68 11.03
CA ILE A 154 7.47 3.70 9.57
C ILE A 154 8.29 2.54 8.96
N MET A 155 9.54 2.37 9.37
CA MET A 155 10.45 1.39 8.77
C MET A 155 10.14 -0.06 9.15
N GLU A 156 9.60 -0.35 10.35
CA GLU A 156 9.38 -1.73 10.80
C GLU A 156 7.92 -2.18 10.68
N GLN A 157 6.94 -1.28 10.82
CA GLN A 157 5.52 -1.64 10.73
C GLN A 157 4.94 -1.45 9.32
N HIS A 158 5.64 -0.71 8.46
CA HIS A 158 5.13 -0.29 7.16
C HIS A 158 6.18 -0.35 6.03
N ASP A 159 7.23 -1.17 6.16
CA ASP A 159 8.30 -1.31 5.13
C ASP A 159 7.73 -1.66 3.75
N ASP A 160 6.64 -2.44 3.71
CA ASP A 160 5.95 -2.87 2.50
C ASP A 160 4.81 -1.93 2.05
N ASP A 161 4.46 -0.89 2.84
CA ASP A 161 3.25 -0.08 2.65
C ASP A 161 3.46 1.42 2.93
N LEU A 162 4.54 1.98 2.37
CA LEU A 162 4.94 3.38 2.47
C LEU A 162 3.98 4.38 1.76
N GLY A 163 2.84 3.91 1.23
CA GLY A 163 1.87 4.68 0.44
C GLY A 163 0.54 4.93 1.13
N THR A 164 0.40 4.61 2.42
CA THR A 164 -0.86 4.80 3.15
C THR A 164 -0.99 6.17 3.79
N HIS A 165 -2.22 6.63 3.97
CA HIS A 165 -2.53 7.82 4.77
C HIS A 165 -1.92 7.74 6.18
N LYS A 166 -1.94 6.54 6.79
CA LYS A 166 -1.34 6.27 8.10
C LYS A 166 0.17 6.48 8.11
N THR A 167 0.90 6.01 7.09
CA THR A 167 2.34 6.31 6.96
C THR A 167 2.63 7.78 6.73
N SER A 168 1.75 8.49 6.01
CA SER A 168 1.83 9.94 5.80
C SER A 168 1.74 10.71 7.12
N GLU A 169 0.76 10.39 7.96
CA GLU A 169 0.58 11.02 9.27
C GLU A 169 1.76 10.78 10.22
N LEU A 170 2.31 9.57 10.21
CA LEU A 170 3.50 9.25 10.99
C LEU A 170 4.72 10.02 10.47
N ALA A 171 4.84 10.22 9.15
CA ALA A 171 5.89 11.02 8.55
C ALA A 171 5.75 12.51 8.89
N ASP A 172 4.52 13.05 8.94
CA ASP A 172 4.25 14.42 9.39
C ASP A 172 4.73 14.62 10.84
N LYS A 173 4.39 13.68 11.74
CA LYS A 173 4.83 13.71 13.14
C LYS A 173 6.35 13.56 13.25
N MET A 174 6.97 12.67 12.48
CA MET A 174 8.41 12.49 12.41
C MET A 174 9.11 13.80 12.03
N LEU A 175 8.67 14.46 10.95
CA LEU A 175 9.27 15.69 10.46
C LEU A 175 9.07 16.84 11.44
N SER A 176 7.87 16.98 12.01
CA SER A 176 7.57 18.01 13.01
C SER A 176 8.50 17.92 14.22
N HIS A 177 8.68 16.72 14.78
CA HIS A 177 9.63 16.51 15.88
C HIS A 177 11.09 16.71 15.45
N ALA A 178 11.47 16.27 14.24
CA ALA A 178 12.81 16.50 13.73
C ALA A 178 13.15 17.99 13.62
N GLN A 179 12.23 18.82 13.14
CA GLN A 179 12.41 20.27 13.02
C GLN A 179 12.61 20.97 14.38
N GLN A 180 12.04 20.42 15.45
CA GLN A 180 12.13 20.98 16.80
C GLN A 180 13.26 20.37 17.64
N GLY A 181 13.98 19.37 17.11
CA GLY A 181 14.93 18.57 17.90
C GLY A 181 16.30 18.38 17.24
N LEU A 182 16.38 18.29 15.92
CA LEU A 182 17.59 17.88 15.21
C LEU A 182 18.26 19.04 14.47
N GLU A 183 19.59 19.08 14.54
CA GLU A 183 20.42 19.92 13.69
C GLU A 183 21.12 19.07 12.62
N ASP A 184 21.42 19.69 11.48
CA ASP A 184 22.30 19.17 10.42
C ASP A 184 21.80 17.94 9.62
N GLU A 185 22.64 16.91 9.50
CA GLU A 185 22.57 15.85 8.49
C GLU A 185 21.32 14.98 8.61
N LEU A 186 20.97 14.60 9.83
CA LEU A 186 19.85 13.71 10.09
C LEU A 186 18.51 14.38 9.73
N MET A 187 18.40 15.70 9.91
CA MET A 187 17.23 16.46 9.51
C MET A 187 17.02 16.42 7.99
N PHE A 188 18.09 16.54 7.19
CA PHE A 188 17.98 16.41 5.73
C PHE A 188 17.64 14.99 5.29
N LYS A 189 18.19 13.96 5.96
CA LYS A 189 17.80 12.56 5.73
C LYS A 189 16.32 12.30 6.06
N ILE A 190 15.82 12.87 7.15
CA ILE A 190 14.40 12.80 7.54
C ILE A 190 13.51 13.53 6.54
N LYS A 191 13.90 14.73 6.07
CA LYS A 191 13.18 15.46 5.01
C LYS A 191 13.11 14.65 3.71
N ALA A 192 14.22 14.03 3.31
CA ALA A 192 14.25 13.18 2.13
C ALA A 192 13.29 11.99 2.25
N LEU A 193 13.28 11.32 3.41
CA LEU A 193 12.36 10.21 3.69
C LEU A 193 10.89 10.67 3.71
N TYR A 194 10.61 11.80 4.37
CA TYR A 194 9.28 12.41 4.43
C TYR A 194 8.71 12.66 3.04
N HIS A 195 9.45 13.36 2.18
CA HIS A 195 9.00 13.70 0.84
C HIS A 195 8.84 12.45 -0.06
N ARG A 196 9.64 11.40 0.15
CA ARG A 196 9.45 10.10 -0.52
C ARG A 196 8.15 9.41 -0.10
N ILE A 197 7.78 9.47 1.18
CA ILE A 197 6.53 8.91 1.69
C ILE A 197 5.35 9.73 1.16
N LYS A 198 5.42 11.07 1.23
CA LYS A 198 4.38 11.95 0.66
C LYS A 198 4.16 11.69 -0.82
N ALA A 199 5.23 11.56 -1.60
CA ALA A 199 5.14 11.21 -3.02
C ALA A 199 4.38 9.89 -3.32
N ASN A 200 4.36 8.94 -2.40
CA ASN A 200 3.60 7.69 -2.56
C ASN A 200 2.13 7.82 -2.15
N THR A 201 1.78 8.86 -1.37
CA THR A 201 0.42 9.10 -0.85
C THR A 201 -0.36 10.13 -1.68
N VAL A 202 0.33 10.91 -2.52
CA VAL A 202 -0.26 11.97 -3.33
C VAL A 202 -0.75 11.42 -4.66
N TYR A 203 -2.05 11.61 -4.93
CA TYR A 203 -2.72 11.11 -6.13
C TYR A 203 -2.41 11.92 -7.40
N ASN A 204 -2.07 13.20 -7.26
CA ASN A 204 -1.74 14.09 -8.39
C ASN A 204 -0.28 13.88 -8.84
N PRO A 205 -0.02 13.53 -10.13
CA PRO A 205 1.32 13.35 -10.65
C PRO A 205 2.24 14.57 -10.53
N LYS A 206 1.69 15.81 -10.64
CA LYS A 206 2.48 17.04 -10.49
C LYS A 206 2.97 17.21 -9.05
N ASP A 207 2.07 17.03 -8.11
CA ASP A 207 2.39 17.14 -6.68
C ASP A 207 3.31 16.00 -6.25
N ARG A 208 3.10 14.78 -6.76
CA ARG A 208 4.03 13.66 -6.59
C ARG A 208 5.43 13.98 -7.11
N THR A 209 5.53 14.59 -8.28
CA THR A 209 6.82 15.00 -8.87
C THR A 209 7.49 16.06 -8.01
N LYS A 210 6.74 17.07 -7.56
CA LYS A 210 7.20 18.12 -6.65
C LYS A 210 7.73 17.55 -5.34
N GLU A 211 7.03 16.59 -4.73
CA GLU A 211 7.50 15.91 -3.52
C GLU A 211 8.81 15.13 -3.81
N LEU A 212 8.91 14.41 -4.92
CA LEU A 212 10.16 13.71 -5.27
C LEU A 212 11.33 14.68 -5.56
N GLU A 213 11.07 15.83 -6.17
CA GLU A 213 12.06 16.89 -6.36
C GLU A 213 12.55 17.46 -5.02
N GLN A 214 11.64 17.68 -4.07
CA GLN A 214 11.99 18.08 -2.71
C GLN A 214 12.83 17.01 -1.99
N ALA A 215 12.53 15.73 -2.21
CA ALA A 215 13.34 14.63 -1.70
C ALA A 215 14.76 14.65 -2.31
N VAL A 216 14.88 14.84 -3.63
CA VAL A 216 16.17 14.95 -4.33
C VAL A 216 16.97 16.14 -3.79
N ALA A 217 16.34 17.30 -3.61
CA ALA A 217 16.99 18.49 -3.08
C ALA A 217 17.50 18.28 -1.65
N ALA A 218 16.74 17.57 -0.81
CA ALA A 218 17.19 17.23 0.54
C ALA A 218 18.38 16.26 0.54
N ILE A 219 18.39 15.25 -0.34
CA ILE A 219 19.52 14.31 -0.49
C ILE A 219 20.77 15.05 -1.02
N GLN A 220 20.60 15.95 -1.99
CA GLN A 220 21.70 16.72 -2.55
C GLN A 220 22.33 17.63 -1.48
N LYS A 221 21.51 18.35 -0.71
CA LYS A 221 22.00 19.17 0.43
C LYS A 221 22.73 18.35 1.49
N THR A 222 22.33 17.09 1.70
CA THR A 222 23.05 16.18 2.60
C THR A 222 24.43 15.84 2.03
N THR A 223 24.50 15.54 0.73
CA THR A 223 25.73 15.16 0.02
C THR A 223 26.73 16.31 -0.04
N ASP A 224 26.26 17.51 -0.42
CA ASP A 224 27.10 18.70 -0.58
C ASP A 224 27.75 19.14 0.75
N ARG A 225 27.09 18.86 1.87
CA ARG A 225 27.47 19.36 3.20
C ARG A 225 28.19 18.33 4.08
N PHE A 226 27.94 17.03 3.86
CA PHE A 226 28.46 15.94 4.71
C PHE A 226 29.24 14.85 3.94
N GLY A 227 29.41 14.99 2.62
CA GLY A 227 30.23 14.09 1.80
C GLY A 227 29.46 12.92 1.17
N GLU A 228 30.14 12.23 0.25
CA GLU A 228 29.59 11.12 -0.54
C GLU A 228 29.62 9.80 0.24
N ASP A 229 28.61 9.56 1.09
CA ASP A 229 28.35 8.21 1.58
C ASP A 229 26.87 7.85 1.43
N ALA A 230 26.61 6.74 0.73
CA ALA A 230 25.30 6.19 0.38
C ALA A 230 24.26 7.10 -0.33
N THR A 231 24.44 8.42 -0.37
CA THR A 231 23.46 9.42 -0.83
C THR A 231 23.30 9.51 -2.34
N GLN A 232 24.36 9.32 -3.13
CA GLN A 232 24.26 9.39 -4.60
C GLN A 232 23.32 8.33 -5.19
N THR A 233 23.35 7.11 -4.65
CA THR A 233 22.47 6.00 -5.07
C THR A 233 21.01 6.30 -4.73
N GLU A 234 20.76 6.89 -3.56
CA GLU A 234 19.42 7.32 -3.15
C GLU A 234 18.92 8.55 -3.94
N ALA A 235 19.81 9.49 -4.29
CA ALA A 235 19.50 10.63 -5.16
C ALA A 235 19.15 10.16 -6.58
N LEU A 236 19.94 9.22 -7.13
CA LEU A 236 19.68 8.62 -8.43
C LEU A 236 18.39 7.80 -8.42
N MET A 237 18.09 7.14 -7.30
CA MET A 237 16.83 6.43 -7.10
C MET A 237 15.62 7.39 -7.06
N ALA A 238 15.69 8.45 -6.26
CA ALA A 238 14.64 9.46 -6.20
C ALA A 238 14.44 10.16 -7.56
N LYS A 239 15.53 10.47 -8.26
CA LYS A 239 15.52 11.02 -9.63
C LYS A 239 14.93 10.04 -10.64
N ALA A 240 15.20 8.75 -10.51
CA ALA A 240 14.56 7.74 -11.33
C ALA A 240 13.05 7.70 -11.09
N LEU A 241 12.62 7.77 -9.83
CA LEU A 241 11.21 7.80 -9.46
C LEU A 241 10.48 9.06 -9.95
N SER A 242 11.16 10.20 -10.06
CA SER A 242 10.59 11.44 -10.61
C SER A 242 10.69 11.55 -12.14
N THR A 243 11.42 10.65 -12.80
CA THR A 243 11.59 10.68 -14.25
C THR A 243 10.39 10.03 -14.95
N THR A 244 9.64 10.82 -15.71
CA THR A 244 8.48 10.37 -16.50
C THR A 244 8.88 9.51 -17.70
N ASN A 245 10.05 9.76 -18.31
CA ASN A 245 10.55 8.97 -19.44
C ASN A 245 11.06 7.58 -19.00
N LYS A 246 10.36 6.52 -19.42
CA LYS A 246 10.62 5.12 -19.05
C LYS A 246 12.04 4.64 -19.36
N THR A 247 12.54 4.89 -20.57
CA THR A 247 13.88 4.46 -20.98
C THR A 247 14.94 5.11 -20.10
N ARG A 248 14.82 6.42 -19.87
CA ARG A 248 15.73 7.18 -19.03
C ARG A 248 15.65 6.73 -17.57
N ARG A 249 14.44 6.50 -17.04
CA ARG A 249 14.19 5.95 -15.70
C ARG A 249 14.84 4.58 -15.51
N ASN A 250 14.63 3.65 -16.43
CA ASN A 250 15.16 2.29 -16.32
C ASN A 250 16.69 2.25 -16.41
N VAL A 251 17.31 3.15 -17.19
CA VAL A 251 18.77 3.33 -17.18
C VAL A 251 19.28 3.78 -15.81
N MET A 252 18.57 4.71 -15.16
CA MET A 252 18.92 5.14 -13.79
C MET A 252 18.72 4.01 -12.77
N LEU A 253 17.57 3.32 -12.79
CA LEU A 253 17.29 2.19 -11.90
C LEU A 253 18.30 1.03 -12.09
N THR A 254 18.76 0.79 -13.32
CA THR A 254 19.81 -0.21 -13.58
C THR A 254 21.13 0.14 -12.88
N LYS A 255 21.51 1.43 -12.88
CA LYS A 255 22.69 1.91 -12.16
C LYS A 255 22.51 1.77 -10.64
N VAL A 256 21.33 2.13 -10.12
CA VAL A 256 20.98 1.94 -8.69
C VAL A 256 21.05 0.46 -8.28
N ALA A 257 20.47 -0.45 -9.09
CA ALA A 257 20.50 -1.88 -8.81
C ALA A 257 21.93 -2.45 -8.80
N LYS A 258 22.79 -2.02 -9.73
CA LYS A 258 24.21 -2.42 -9.76
C LYS A 258 24.96 -1.94 -8.52
N ASP A 259 24.69 -0.72 -8.05
CA ASP A 259 25.32 -0.20 -6.83
C ASP A 259 24.87 -0.96 -5.58
N TYR A 260 23.56 -1.19 -5.40
CA TYR A 260 23.04 -2.05 -4.32
C TYR A 260 23.61 -3.47 -4.38
N GLN A 261 23.84 -4.01 -5.58
CA GLN A 261 24.45 -5.33 -5.75
C GLN A 261 25.91 -5.35 -5.29
N LYS A 262 26.71 -4.32 -5.64
CA LYS A 262 28.11 -4.18 -5.17
C LYS A 262 28.18 -4.10 -3.64
N ARG A 263 27.17 -3.48 -3.00
CA ARG A 263 27.05 -3.35 -1.54
C ARG A 263 26.45 -4.59 -0.84
N GLY A 264 26.13 -5.66 -1.57
CA GLY A 264 25.55 -6.88 -0.99
C GLY A 264 24.07 -6.73 -0.55
N LEU A 265 23.38 -5.66 -0.92
CA LEU A 265 22.02 -5.34 -0.49
C LEU A 265 20.96 -6.06 -1.35
N LYS A 266 20.92 -7.40 -1.30
CA LYS A 266 20.05 -8.24 -2.14
C LYS A 266 18.57 -7.81 -2.11
N LYS A 267 18.03 -7.44 -0.95
CA LYS A 267 16.64 -6.97 -0.81
C LYS A 267 16.39 -5.68 -1.61
N ARG A 268 17.33 -4.72 -1.57
CA ARG A 268 17.24 -3.45 -2.30
C ARG A 268 17.43 -3.65 -3.80
N VAL A 269 18.29 -4.58 -4.23
CA VAL A 269 18.41 -4.98 -5.64
C VAL A 269 17.08 -5.52 -6.17
N ASN A 270 16.43 -6.40 -5.41
CA ASN A 270 15.13 -6.95 -5.78
C ASN A 270 14.05 -5.86 -5.80
N PHE A 271 14.04 -4.95 -4.83
CA PHE A 271 13.15 -3.79 -4.83
C PHE A 271 13.31 -2.92 -6.09
N VAL A 272 14.53 -2.59 -6.48
CA VAL A 272 14.79 -1.79 -7.71
C VAL A 272 14.41 -2.56 -8.97
N LYS A 273 14.69 -3.86 -9.02
CA LYS A 273 14.23 -4.73 -10.12
C LYS A 273 12.71 -4.77 -10.20
N ASN A 274 12.02 -4.83 -9.06
CA ASN A 274 10.57 -4.73 -9.01
C ASN A 274 10.12 -3.33 -9.44
N LEU A 275 10.82 -2.24 -9.17
CA LEU A 275 10.43 -0.93 -9.72
C LEU A 275 10.66 -0.80 -11.23
N MET A 276 11.63 -1.53 -11.78
CA MET A 276 11.86 -1.62 -13.22
C MET A 276 10.82 -2.51 -13.91
N TYR A 277 10.38 -3.56 -13.22
CA TYR A 277 9.45 -4.58 -13.66
C TYR A 277 8.47 -4.89 -12.52
N PRO A 278 7.47 -4.03 -12.32
CA PRO A 278 6.60 -4.16 -11.16
C PRO A 278 5.85 -5.49 -11.22
N ILE A 279 5.89 -6.17 -10.08
CA ILE A 279 5.16 -7.39 -9.82
C ILE A 279 3.78 -6.90 -9.40
N PRO A 280 2.71 -7.16 -10.17
CA PRO A 280 1.41 -6.69 -9.77
C PRO A 280 1.00 -7.37 -8.46
N ILE A 281 0.93 -6.55 -7.40
CA ILE A 281 0.07 -6.77 -6.24
C ILE A 281 -1.34 -6.65 -6.84
N LYS A 282 -2.19 -7.68 -6.88
CA LYS A 282 -3.05 -8.08 -5.74
C LYS A 282 -3.69 -9.48 -5.96
N PRO A 283 -2.98 -10.56 -6.31
CA PRO A 283 -3.60 -11.89 -6.42
C PRO A 283 -4.33 -12.27 -5.13
N ALA A 284 -3.75 -11.91 -3.98
CA ALA A 284 -4.36 -12.09 -2.67
C ALA A 284 -5.70 -11.35 -2.49
N LYS A 285 -5.83 -10.10 -2.98
CA LYS A 285 -7.10 -9.35 -2.90
C LYS A 285 -8.17 -10.00 -3.77
N ILE A 286 -7.80 -10.44 -4.97
CA ILE A 286 -8.72 -11.07 -5.90
C ILE A 286 -9.20 -12.42 -5.34
N ILE A 287 -8.28 -13.25 -4.84
CA ILE A 287 -8.62 -14.51 -4.16
C ILE A 287 -9.55 -14.24 -2.99
N TYR A 288 -9.22 -13.26 -2.14
CA TYR A 288 -10.03 -12.87 -1.00
C TYR A 288 -11.46 -12.49 -1.42
N LEU A 289 -11.60 -11.65 -2.44
CA LEU A 289 -12.92 -11.24 -2.95
C LEU A 289 -13.69 -12.42 -3.55
N CYS A 290 -13.03 -13.31 -4.29
CA CYS A 290 -13.65 -14.53 -4.81
C CYS A 290 -14.16 -15.44 -3.68
N ASP A 291 -13.33 -15.72 -2.68
CA ASP A 291 -13.70 -16.59 -1.57
C ASP A 291 -14.85 -15.98 -0.75
N LYS A 292 -14.80 -14.66 -0.52
CA LYS A 292 -15.87 -13.93 0.18
C LYS A 292 -17.17 -13.91 -0.62
N SER A 293 -17.11 -13.69 -1.93
CA SER A 293 -18.30 -13.78 -2.80
C SER A 293 -18.89 -15.20 -2.80
N LEU A 294 -18.06 -16.25 -2.78
CA LEU A 294 -18.50 -17.65 -2.69
C LEU A 294 -19.14 -17.97 -1.33
N GLU A 295 -18.61 -17.43 -0.23
CA GLU A 295 -19.23 -17.55 1.09
C GLU A 295 -20.59 -16.85 1.12
N ARG A 296 -20.66 -15.62 0.60
CA ARG A 296 -21.86 -14.77 0.65
C ARG A 296 -22.98 -15.29 -0.25
N ILE A 297 -22.68 -15.71 -1.48
CA ILE A 297 -23.69 -16.30 -2.37
C ILE A 297 -24.29 -17.59 -1.80
N LYS A 298 -23.53 -18.39 -1.05
CA LYS A 298 -24.07 -19.57 -0.35
C LYS A 298 -25.03 -19.19 0.78
N GLN A 299 -24.85 -18.03 1.41
CA GLN A 299 -25.81 -17.54 2.41
C GLN A 299 -27.11 -17.11 1.72
N VAL A 300 -27.00 -16.36 0.62
CA VAL A 300 -28.14 -16.00 -0.24
C VAL A 300 -28.88 -17.24 -0.74
N GLU A 301 -28.15 -18.24 -1.23
CA GLU A 301 -28.70 -19.52 -1.68
C GLU A 301 -29.48 -20.22 -0.57
N LYS A 302 -28.92 -20.36 0.63
CA LYS A 302 -29.60 -20.97 1.78
C LYS A 302 -30.91 -20.26 2.12
N LYS A 303 -30.91 -18.92 2.06
CA LYS A 303 -32.10 -18.10 2.29
C LYS A 303 -33.18 -18.38 1.24
N LEU A 304 -32.81 -18.37 -0.04
CA LEU A 304 -33.72 -18.69 -1.14
C LEU A 304 -34.27 -20.12 -1.06
N VAL A 305 -33.44 -21.10 -0.67
CA VAL A 305 -33.86 -22.50 -0.47
C VAL A 305 -34.89 -22.60 0.67
N SER A 306 -34.72 -21.84 1.76
CA SER A 306 -35.70 -21.83 2.85
C SER A 306 -37.07 -21.26 2.42
N MET A 307 -37.09 -20.39 1.41
CA MET A 307 -38.31 -19.79 0.86
C MET A 307 -39.02 -20.67 -0.19
N ASN A 308 -38.30 -21.58 -0.85
CA ASN A 308 -38.86 -22.52 -1.83
C ASN A 308 -38.26 -23.92 -1.70
N PRO A 309 -38.54 -24.63 -0.59
CA PRO A 309 -37.89 -25.90 -0.29
C PRO A 309 -38.31 -27.00 -1.27
N GLY A 310 -37.32 -27.73 -1.79
CA GLY A 310 -37.53 -28.97 -2.57
C GLY A 310 -38.02 -28.80 -4.00
N LYS A 311 -38.16 -27.58 -4.52
CA LYS A 311 -38.60 -27.35 -5.91
C LYS A 311 -37.45 -26.91 -6.82
N PRO A 312 -37.25 -27.56 -7.98
CA PRO A 312 -36.31 -27.08 -8.99
C PRO A 312 -36.82 -25.75 -9.56
N SER A 313 -35.90 -24.80 -9.74
CA SER A 313 -36.25 -23.45 -10.16
C SER A 313 -35.13 -22.82 -10.98
N ALA A 314 -35.51 -21.97 -11.95
CA ALA A 314 -34.55 -21.25 -12.79
C ALA A 314 -33.63 -20.34 -11.95
N LEU A 315 -34.15 -19.73 -10.89
CA LEU A 315 -33.35 -18.94 -9.95
C LEU A 315 -32.20 -19.76 -9.34
N PHE A 316 -32.46 -20.98 -8.85
CA PHE A 316 -31.40 -21.86 -8.32
C PHE A 316 -30.40 -22.28 -9.39
N TYR A 317 -30.85 -22.48 -10.63
CA TYR A 317 -29.97 -22.72 -11.76
C TYR A 317 -28.99 -21.55 -11.95
N HIS A 318 -29.48 -20.31 -12.02
CA HIS A 318 -28.62 -19.13 -12.18
C HIS A 318 -27.67 -18.90 -11.00
N VAL A 319 -28.10 -19.17 -9.76
CA VAL A 319 -27.22 -19.16 -8.57
C VAL A 319 -26.08 -20.16 -8.71
N GLY A 320 -26.38 -21.40 -9.11
CA GLY A 320 -25.37 -22.43 -9.35
C GLY A 320 -24.37 -22.03 -10.45
N TYR A 321 -24.85 -21.40 -11.52
CA TYR A 321 -23.98 -20.88 -12.57
C TYR A 321 -23.16 -19.67 -12.11
N LEU A 322 -23.72 -18.76 -11.31
CA LEU A 322 -22.96 -17.64 -10.74
C LEU A 322 -21.79 -18.15 -9.90
N ILE A 323 -22.02 -19.14 -9.03
CA ILE A 323 -20.96 -19.80 -8.23
C ILE A 323 -19.88 -20.38 -9.14
N ARG A 324 -20.27 -21.06 -10.22
CA ARG A 324 -19.33 -21.62 -11.20
C ARG A 324 -18.50 -20.52 -11.88
N ARG A 325 -19.14 -19.42 -12.30
CA ARG A 325 -18.45 -18.31 -12.97
C ARG A 325 -17.52 -17.54 -12.04
N ILE A 326 -17.86 -17.36 -10.77
CA ILE A 326 -16.94 -16.81 -9.77
C ILE A 326 -15.66 -17.66 -9.69
N LYS A 327 -15.79 -18.99 -9.67
CA LYS A 327 -14.62 -19.90 -9.67
C LYS A 327 -13.83 -19.85 -10.98
N ASP A 328 -14.49 -19.70 -12.12
CA ASP A 328 -13.81 -19.59 -13.41
C ASP A 328 -12.98 -18.29 -13.48
N VAL A 329 -13.55 -17.16 -13.06
CA VAL A 329 -12.83 -15.89 -12.93
C VAL A 329 -11.65 -16.02 -11.96
N GLN A 330 -11.85 -16.65 -10.78
CA GLN A 330 -10.78 -16.89 -9.81
C GLN A 330 -9.61 -17.67 -10.43
N ARG A 331 -9.90 -18.75 -11.17
CA ARG A 331 -8.87 -19.57 -11.83
C ARG A 331 -8.09 -18.79 -12.87
N VAL A 332 -8.79 -18.06 -13.75
CA VAL A 332 -8.16 -17.23 -14.78
C VAL A 332 -7.25 -16.17 -14.16
N MET A 333 -7.77 -15.42 -13.19
CA MET A 333 -6.99 -14.37 -12.50
C MET A 333 -5.76 -14.94 -11.80
N MET A 334 -5.86 -16.13 -11.19
CA MET A 334 -4.72 -16.80 -10.58
C MET A 334 -3.67 -17.23 -11.60
N ARG A 335 -4.09 -17.79 -12.74
CA ARG A 335 -3.15 -18.11 -13.82
C ARG A 335 -2.46 -16.86 -14.34
N MET A 336 -3.22 -15.80 -14.63
CA MET A 336 -2.65 -14.52 -15.09
C MET A 336 -1.64 -13.94 -14.11
N ALA A 337 -1.93 -13.96 -12.80
CA ALA A 337 -1.03 -13.49 -11.77
C ALA A 337 0.29 -14.28 -11.73
N LEU A 338 0.22 -15.62 -11.77
CA LEU A 338 1.39 -16.50 -11.77
C LEU A 338 2.22 -16.32 -13.05
N THR A 339 1.55 -16.33 -14.21
CA THR A 339 2.18 -16.10 -15.51
C THR A 339 2.85 -14.74 -15.56
N ARG A 340 2.22 -13.69 -15.03
CA ARG A 340 2.80 -12.34 -15.01
C ARG A 340 4.06 -12.26 -14.17
N LYS A 341 4.06 -12.90 -12.99
CA LYS A 341 5.26 -13.02 -12.15
C LYS A 341 6.39 -13.69 -12.91
N GLU A 342 6.10 -14.81 -13.57
CA GLU A 342 7.08 -15.56 -14.34
C GLU A 342 7.59 -14.77 -15.56
N LEU A 343 6.73 -14.03 -16.25
CA LEU A 343 7.12 -13.10 -17.32
C LEU A 343 8.08 -12.02 -16.82
N THR A 344 7.87 -11.47 -15.62
CA THR A 344 8.82 -10.53 -14.99
C THR A 344 10.17 -11.20 -14.74
N GLU A 345 10.18 -12.40 -14.16
CA GLU A 345 11.41 -13.14 -13.89
C GLU A 345 12.18 -13.48 -15.17
N LEU A 346 11.46 -13.88 -16.22
CA LEU A 346 12.04 -14.15 -17.55
C LEU A 346 12.56 -12.88 -18.20
N GLN A 347 11.88 -11.75 -18.08
CA GLN A 347 12.37 -10.47 -18.62
C GLN A 347 13.68 -10.06 -17.94
N ILE A 348 13.76 -10.14 -16.61
CA ILE A 348 15.01 -9.89 -15.86
C ILE A 348 16.12 -10.83 -16.33
N LYS A 349 15.79 -12.11 -16.56
CA LYS A 349 16.74 -13.11 -17.06
C LYS A 349 17.20 -12.80 -18.49
N ILE A 350 16.30 -12.46 -19.40
CA ILE A 350 16.58 -12.06 -20.77
C ILE A 350 17.51 -10.85 -20.78
N ASP A 351 17.20 -9.83 -20.00
CA ASP A 351 18.02 -8.61 -19.92
C ASP A 351 19.43 -8.90 -19.37
N SER A 352 19.55 -9.86 -18.43
CA SER A 352 20.85 -10.29 -17.92
C SER A 352 21.68 -11.13 -18.91
N LEU A 353 21.01 -11.83 -19.84
CA LEU A 353 21.63 -12.70 -20.84
C LEU A 353 21.89 -11.98 -22.17
N THR A 354 21.24 -10.83 -22.38
CA THR A 354 21.37 -10.05 -23.62
C THR A 354 22.75 -9.38 -23.65
N PRO A 355 23.57 -9.67 -24.67
CA PRO A 355 24.88 -9.05 -24.80
C PRO A 355 24.75 -7.55 -25.08
N THR A 356 25.70 -6.75 -24.59
CA THR A 356 25.74 -5.29 -24.81
C THR A 356 25.92 -4.89 -26.27
N LYS A 357 26.45 -5.78 -27.11
CA LYS A 357 26.52 -5.63 -28.56
C LYS A 357 25.82 -6.81 -29.23
N ILE A 358 24.79 -6.50 -30.01
CA ILE A 358 24.07 -7.47 -30.85
C ILE A 358 24.76 -7.49 -32.21
N ILE A 359 25.18 -8.66 -32.67
CA ILE A 359 25.77 -8.85 -34.01
C ILE A 359 24.64 -9.30 -34.94
N PRO A 360 24.26 -8.51 -35.95
CA PRO A 360 23.24 -8.90 -36.91
C PRO A 360 23.55 -10.26 -37.57
N GLY A 361 22.52 -11.08 -37.79
CA GLY A 361 22.65 -12.39 -38.43
C GLY A 361 23.18 -13.53 -37.55
N LYS A 362 23.71 -13.25 -36.35
CA LYS A 362 24.13 -14.30 -35.42
C LYS A 362 22.98 -14.66 -34.46
N PRO A 363 22.60 -15.94 -34.34
CA PRO A 363 21.57 -16.33 -33.38
C PRO A 363 22.03 -16.04 -31.95
N PHE A 364 21.09 -15.65 -31.10
CA PHE A 364 21.34 -15.46 -29.67
C PHE A 364 21.88 -16.74 -29.01
N ALA A 365 22.57 -16.63 -27.88
CA ALA A 365 23.00 -17.81 -27.13
C ALA A 365 21.81 -18.71 -26.76
N LYS A 366 21.96 -20.04 -26.77
CA LYS A 366 20.87 -21.00 -26.46
C LYS A 366 20.10 -20.64 -25.18
N ARG A 367 20.80 -20.20 -24.13
CA ARG A 367 20.17 -19.78 -22.86
C ARG A 367 19.23 -18.57 -23.01
N LEU A 368 19.60 -17.61 -23.87
CA LEU A 368 18.78 -16.45 -24.19
C LEU A 368 17.59 -16.88 -25.05
N GLN A 369 17.81 -17.69 -26.08
CA GLN A 369 16.72 -18.24 -26.90
C GLN A 369 15.69 -19.02 -26.06
N THR A 370 16.13 -19.91 -25.15
CA THR A 370 15.23 -20.65 -24.26
C THR A 370 14.41 -19.71 -23.37
N ALA A 371 15.02 -18.66 -22.84
CA ALA A 371 14.32 -17.69 -22.02
C ALA A 371 13.31 -16.86 -22.84
N SER A 372 13.69 -16.43 -24.04
CA SER A 372 12.81 -15.70 -24.98
C SER A 372 11.64 -16.56 -25.43
N ASN A 373 11.87 -17.78 -25.93
CA ASN A 373 10.79 -18.67 -26.38
C ASN A 373 9.81 -19.00 -25.25
N LYS A 374 10.31 -19.13 -24.01
CA LYS A 374 9.44 -19.32 -22.84
C LYS A 374 8.61 -18.08 -22.53
N ARG A 375 9.22 -16.88 -22.63
CA ARG A 375 8.50 -15.61 -22.49
C ARG A 375 7.39 -15.48 -23.54
N ASP A 376 7.66 -15.82 -24.79
CA ASP A 376 6.68 -15.70 -25.88
C ASP A 376 5.48 -16.63 -25.65
N ARG A 377 5.73 -17.91 -25.30
CA ARG A 377 4.66 -18.86 -24.93
C ARG A 377 3.81 -18.39 -23.76
N LEU A 378 4.43 -17.84 -22.72
CA LEU A 378 3.71 -17.31 -21.56
C LEU A 378 2.93 -16.03 -21.92
N GLY A 379 3.42 -15.22 -22.85
CA GLY A 379 2.69 -14.08 -23.41
C GLY A 379 1.42 -14.53 -24.11
N GLU A 380 1.51 -15.52 -25.00
CA GLU A 380 0.36 -16.12 -25.69
C GLU A 380 -0.66 -16.71 -24.70
N GLN A 381 -0.18 -17.45 -23.69
CA GLN A 381 -1.05 -17.99 -22.65
C GLN A 381 -1.77 -16.87 -21.87
N MET A 382 -1.06 -15.80 -21.52
CA MET A 382 -1.65 -14.67 -20.80
C MET A 382 -2.67 -13.92 -21.65
N SER A 383 -2.48 -13.88 -22.97
CA SER A 383 -3.46 -13.39 -23.94
C SER A 383 -4.74 -14.20 -23.87
N GLN A 384 -4.66 -15.52 -24.03
CA GLN A 384 -5.81 -16.42 -23.94
C GLN A 384 -6.53 -16.33 -22.59
N ASP A 385 -5.78 -16.16 -21.51
CA ASP A 385 -6.36 -15.95 -20.18
C ASP A 385 -7.09 -14.60 -20.07
N MET A 386 -6.58 -13.52 -20.66
CA MET A 386 -7.29 -12.23 -20.71
C MET A 386 -8.60 -12.31 -21.51
N GLU A 387 -8.59 -13.00 -22.66
CA GLU A 387 -9.82 -13.28 -23.42
C GLU A 387 -10.82 -14.08 -22.58
N SER A 388 -10.33 -15.11 -21.88
CA SER A 388 -11.13 -15.91 -20.96
C SER A 388 -11.72 -15.06 -19.84
N LEU A 389 -10.97 -14.10 -19.30
CA LEU A 389 -11.46 -13.17 -18.28
C LEU A 389 -12.63 -12.32 -18.81
N LEU A 390 -12.51 -11.78 -20.02
CA LEU A 390 -13.57 -10.98 -20.64
C LEU A 390 -14.82 -11.82 -20.90
N ILE A 391 -14.67 -13.05 -21.39
CA ILE A 391 -15.78 -13.98 -21.63
C ILE A 391 -16.46 -14.36 -20.31
N TYR A 392 -15.70 -14.88 -19.34
CA TYR A 392 -16.26 -15.34 -18.07
C TYR A 392 -16.80 -14.18 -17.23
N GLY A 393 -16.22 -12.98 -17.34
CA GLY A 393 -16.74 -11.76 -16.73
C GLY A 393 -18.14 -11.40 -17.26
N ASN A 394 -18.33 -11.40 -18.58
CA ASN A 394 -19.66 -11.20 -19.18
C ASN A 394 -20.66 -12.27 -18.72
N LEU A 395 -20.28 -13.54 -18.82
CA LEU A 395 -21.15 -14.65 -18.39
C LEU A 395 -21.53 -14.54 -16.91
N LEU A 396 -20.57 -14.15 -16.06
CA LEU A 396 -20.82 -13.92 -14.64
C LEU A 396 -21.88 -12.84 -14.45
N LEU A 397 -21.73 -11.69 -15.11
CA LEU A 397 -22.66 -10.58 -14.99
C LEU A 397 -24.03 -10.88 -15.59
N ASP A 398 -24.11 -11.69 -16.64
CA ASP A 398 -25.40 -12.17 -17.16
C ASP A 398 -26.11 -13.06 -16.14
N GLN A 399 -25.39 -13.98 -15.47
CA GLN A 399 -26.00 -14.79 -14.39
C GLN A 399 -26.45 -13.93 -13.21
N TRP A 400 -25.64 -12.95 -12.83
CA TRP A 400 -26.01 -11.98 -11.80
C TRP A 400 -27.28 -11.21 -12.20
N SER A 401 -27.37 -10.77 -13.46
CA SER A 401 -28.51 -10.04 -14.02
C SER A 401 -29.79 -10.87 -14.01
N TYR A 402 -29.71 -12.16 -14.36
CA TYR A 402 -30.85 -13.06 -14.24
C TYR A 402 -31.31 -13.25 -12.80
N ILE A 403 -30.38 -13.43 -11.85
CA ILE A 403 -30.71 -13.56 -10.43
C ILE A 403 -31.52 -12.35 -9.96
N ILE A 404 -31.03 -11.12 -10.18
CA ILE A 404 -31.76 -9.93 -9.74
C ILE A 404 -33.09 -9.74 -10.48
N GLY A 405 -33.18 -10.15 -11.75
CA GLY A 405 -34.42 -10.14 -12.52
C GLY A 405 -35.49 -10.98 -11.84
N TYR A 406 -35.16 -12.23 -11.51
CA TYR A 406 -36.05 -13.14 -10.77
C TYR A 406 -36.40 -12.62 -9.38
N LEU A 407 -35.44 -12.02 -8.65
CA LEU A 407 -35.71 -11.41 -7.35
C LEU A 407 -36.71 -10.23 -7.46
N ALA A 408 -36.57 -9.40 -8.48
CA ALA A 408 -37.46 -8.27 -8.75
C ALA A 408 -38.76 -8.65 -9.47
N GLY A 409 -39.01 -9.94 -9.66
CA GLY A 409 -40.28 -10.46 -10.17
C GLY A 409 -40.38 -10.58 -11.69
N TYR A 410 -39.28 -10.38 -12.40
CA TYR A 410 -39.20 -10.63 -13.83
C TYR A 410 -38.90 -12.12 -14.10
N GLU A 411 -39.61 -12.74 -15.03
CA GLU A 411 -39.31 -14.10 -15.50
C GLU A 411 -38.60 -14.04 -16.85
N ALA A 412 -37.61 -14.92 -17.06
CA ALA A 412 -37.03 -15.09 -18.40
C ALA A 412 -38.11 -15.63 -19.37
N PRO A 413 -38.07 -15.22 -20.66
CA PRO A 413 -39.02 -15.68 -21.67
C PRO A 413 -39.08 -17.21 -21.72
N LYS A 414 -40.29 -17.79 -21.61
CA LYS A 414 -40.49 -19.26 -21.57
C LYS A 414 -40.30 -19.95 -22.92
N THR A 415 -40.07 -19.21 -24.00
CA THR A 415 -39.94 -19.73 -25.36
C THR A 415 -38.66 -19.25 -26.03
N ASN A 416 -38.00 -20.14 -26.79
CA ASN A 416 -36.92 -19.79 -27.75
C ASN A 416 -37.38 -18.86 -28.90
N LYS A 417 -38.61 -18.34 -28.85
CA LYS A 417 -39.06 -17.28 -29.74
C LYS A 417 -38.57 -15.96 -29.15
N ILE A 418 -37.74 -15.25 -29.92
CA ILE A 418 -37.41 -13.85 -29.68
C ILE A 418 -38.71 -13.06 -29.81
N ASN A 419 -39.51 -13.01 -28.73
CA ASN A 419 -40.70 -12.19 -28.68
C ASN A 419 -40.24 -10.73 -28.57
N THR A 420 -40.61 -9.92 -29.56
CA THR A 420 -40.20 -8.53 -29.77
C THR A 420 -40.70 -7.52 -28.72
N GLY A 421 -41.11 -7.99 -27.54
CA GLY A 421 -41.63 -7.16 -26.45
C GLY A 421 -41.28 -7.60 -25.02
N GLU A 422 -40.57 -8.73 -24.83
CA GLU A 422 -40.09 -9.16 -23.51
C GLU A 422 -38.60 -8.80 -23.34
N TYR A 423 -38.24 -8.20 -22.21
CA TYR A 423 -36.86 -7.80 -21.94
C TYR A 423 -35.98 -9.04 -21.66
N ASP A 424 -34.95 -9.27 -22.48
CA ASP A 424 -33.89 -10.23 -22.14
C ASP A 424 -33.04 -9.63 -21.02
N LEU A 425 -33.23 -10.09 -19.79
CA LEU A 425 -32.54 -9.60 -18.60
C LEU A 425 -31.12 -10.13 -18.44
N ASN A 426 -30.43 -10.44 -19.54
CA ASN A 426 -28.97 -10.41 -19.55
C ASN A 426 -28.46 -9.00 -19.18
N LEU A 427 -27.16 -8.84 -18.92
CA LEU A 427 -26.61 -7.56 -18.44
C LEU A 427 -26.97 -6.38 -19.36
N ALA A 428 -26.94 -6.57 -20.68
CA ALA A 428 -27.24 -5.51 -21.64
C ALA A 428 -28.70 -5.07 -21.57
N GLY A 429 -29.63 -6.02 -21.51
CA GLY A 429 -31.05 -5.69 -21.40
C GLY A 429 -31.40 -5.06 -20.06
N LEU A 430 -30.77 -5.51 -18.97
CA LEU A 430 -30.90 -4.86 -17.67
C LEU A 430 -30.37 -3.42 -17.69
N VAL A 431 -29.18 -3.18 -18.25
CA VAL A 431 -28.62 -1.82 -18.35
C VAL A 431 -29.54 -0.91 -19.17
N ASN A 432 -30.09 -1.40 -20.27
CA ASN A 432 -31.05 -0.65 -21.08
C ASN A 432 -32.33 -0.32 -20.30
N LEU A 433 -32.85 -1.28 -19.52
CA LEU A 433 -34.02 -1.06 -18.65
C LEU A 433 -33.72 0.02 -17.60
N LEU A 434 -32.60 -0.09 -16.89
CA LEU A 434 -32.23 0.82 -15.80
C LEU A 434 -31.85 2.23 -16.27
N GLN A 435 -31.42 2.38 -17.53
CA GLN A 435 -31.11 3.68 -18.13
C GLN A 435 -32.33 4.39 -18.73
N ALA A 436 -33.48 3.71 -18.88
CA ALA A 436 -34.70 4.34 -19.37
C ALA A 436 -35.16 5.44 -18.41
N LYS A 437 -35.36 6.66 -18.92
CA LYS A 437 -35.78 7.84 -18.11
C LYS A 437 -37.07 7.62 -17.31
N THR A 438 -37.90 6.67 -17.74
CA THR A 438 -39.19 6.33 -17.14
C THR A 438 -39.11 5.21 -16.10
N TYR A 439 -37.94 4.61 -15.87
CA TYR A 439 -37.82 3.48 -14.94
C TYR A 439 -37.93 3.94 -13.48
N SER A 440 -39.01 3.54 -12.81
CA SER A 440 -39.25 3.74 -11.37
C SER A 440 -39.44 2.42 -10.60
N GLY A 441 -39.06 1.29 -11.23
CA GLY A 441 -39.31 -0.05 -10.71
C GLY A 441 -38.38 -0.48 -9.57
N GLU A 442 -38.53 -1.73 -9.17
CA GLU A 442 -37.97 -2.32 -7.95
C GLU A 442 -36.45 -2.50 -8.00
N LEU A 443 -35.87 -2.54 -9.19
CA LEU A 443 -34.41 -2.59 -9.37
C LEU A 443 -33.73 -1.23 -9.14
N LYS A 444 -34.49 -0.17 -8.81
CA LYS A 444 -33.93 1.16 -8.54
C LYS A 444 -32.88 1.14 -7.43
N VAL A 445 -33.08 0.33 -6.39
CA VAL A 445 -32.11 0.19 -5.28
C VAL A 445 -30.77 -0.34 -5.80
N PHE A 446 -30.78 -1.36 -6.66
CA PHE A 446 -29.56 -1.89 -7.27
C PHE A 446 -28.86 -0.85 -8.13
N TRP A 447 -29.63 -0.08 -8.91
CA TRP A 447 -29.09 0.99 -9.72
C TRP A 447 -28.46 2.09 -8.87
N GLU A 448 -29.14 2.58 -7.84
CA GLU A 448 -28.63 3.64 -6.96
C GLU A 448 -27.35 3.22 -6.24
N CYS A 449 -27.27 1.98 -5.76
CA CYS A 449 -26.08 1.47 -5.07
C CYS A 449 -24.90 1.19 -6.02
N HIS A 450 -25.16 0.69 -7.23
CA HIS A 450 -24.10 0.11 -8.08
C HIS A 450 -24.00 0.65 -9.50
N LYS A 451 -24.72 1.75 -9.83
CA LYS A 451 -24.74 2.35 -11.18
C LYS A 451 -23.36 2.48 -11.81
N LYS A 452 -22.38 2.98 -11.05
CA LYS A 452 -21.03 3.24 -11.57
C LYS A 452 -20.35 1.96 -12.05
N ASP A 453 -20.40 0.91 -11.24
CA ASP A 453 -19.77 -0.37 -11.58
C ASP A 453 -20.52 -1.11 -12.67
N ILE A 454 -21.86 -1.08 -12.65
CA ILE A 454 -22.70 -1.64 -13.71
C ILE A 454 -22.34 -1.01 -15.06
N ILE A 455 -22.30 0.33 -15.15
CA ILE A 455 -21.96 1.04 -16.39
C ILE A 455 -20.53 0.71 -16.82
N TRP A 456 -19.57 0.82 -15.89
CA TRP A 456 -18.17 0.59 -16.23
C TRP A 456 -17.92 -0.83 -16.75
N LEU A 457 -18.43 -1.84 -16.04
CA LEU A 457 -18.29 -3.24 -16.40
C LEU A 457 -19.02 -3.55 -17.71
N PHE A 458 -20.21 -3.00 -17.91
CA PHE A 458 -20.94 -3.15 -19.16
C PHE A 458 -20.10 -2.71 -20.36
N PHE A 459 -19.58 -1.48 -20.36
CA PHE A 459 -18.81 -0.98 -21.51
C PHE A 459 -17.43 -1.64 -21.66
N ASN A 460 -16.69 -1.86 -20.57
CA ASN A 460 -15.34 -2.42 -20.66
C ASN A 460 -15.32 -3.93 -20.96
N LEU A 461 -16.39 -4.67 -20.64
CA LEU A 461 -16.51 -6.09 -20.99
C LEU A 461 -17.25 -6.33 -22.31
N ARG A 462 -18.07 -5.38 -22.78
CA ARG A 462 -18.79 -5.43 -24.08
C ARG A 462 -17.86 -5.66 -25.27
N MET A 463 -16.59 -5.28 -25.14
CA MET A 463 -15.55 -5.44 -26.15
C MET A 463 -15.47 -6.88 -26.68
N TYR A 464 -15.60 -7.88 -25.80
CA TYR A 464 -15.51 -9.29 -26.22
C TYR A 464 -16.86 -9.96 -26.50
N ARG A 465 -17.98 -9.30 -26.15
CA ARG A 465 -19.35 -9.77 -26.46
C ARG A 465 -19.66 -9.70 -27.96
N ASN A 466 -19.02 -8.78 -28.66
CA ASN A 466 -19.17 -8.58 -30.11
C ASN A 466 -18.13 -9.33 -30.95
N ILE A 467 -16.94 -9.60 -30.40
CA ILE A 467 -15.81 -10.16 -31.16
C ILE A 467 -16.19 -11.49 -31.82
N PHE A 468 -16.77 -12.48 -31.10
CA PHE A 468 -17.12 -13.79 -31.69
C PHE A 468 -18.09 -13.75 -32.89
N ILE A 469 -19.01 -12.77 -32.95
CA ILE A 469 -20.00 -12.63 -34.04
C ILE A 469 -19.52 -11.62 -35.10
N GLU A 470 -18.75 -10.59 -34.71
CA GLU A 470 -18.28 -9.52 -35.61
C GLU A 470 -16.94 -9.81 -36.30
N HIS A 471 -16.26 -10.93 -36.00
CA HIS A 471 -15.05 -11.35 -36.72
C HIS A 471 -15.17 -11.34 -38.25
N MET A 472 -16.36 -11.67 -38.76
CA MET A 472 -16.64 -11.62 -40.20
C MET A 472 -16.65 -10.19 -40.76
N ARG A 473 -16.90 -9.19 -39.92
CA ARG A 473 -17.03 -7.77 -40.31
C ARG A 473 -15.79 -6.94 -40.00
N LYS A 474 -15.03 -7.29 -38.95
CA LYS A 474 -13.88 -6.51 -38.46
C LYS A 474 -12.67 -7.39 -38.06
N PRO A 475 -12.00 -8.06 -39.02
CA PRO A 475 -10.97 -9.06 -38.71
C PRO A 475 -9.73 -8.50 -37.99
N TRP A 476 -9.45 -7.21 -38.06
CA TRP A 476 -8.31 -6.59 -37.36
C TRP A 476 -8.50 -6.47 -35.86
N GLN A 477 -9.72 -6.63 -35.33
CA GLN A 477 -9.93 -6.73 -33.89
C GLN A 477 -9.25 -7.98 -33.28
N LEU A 478 -8.83 -8.95 -34.11
CA LEU A 478 -7.93 -10.04 -33.75
C LEU A 478 -6.45 -9.65 -33.75
N GLY A 479 -6.09 -8.54 -34.38
CA GLY A 479 -4.74 -7.96 -34.40
C GLY A 479 -4.38 -7.33 -33.06
N THR A 480 -4.80 -7.92 -31.95
CA THR A 480 -4.48 -7.46 -30.60
C THR A 480 -2.99 -7.59 -30.38
N THR A 481 -2.32 -6.46 -30.21
CA THR A 481 -0.94 -6.46 -29.71
C THR A 481 -0.99 -6.31 -28.20
N MET A 482 -0.11 -7.02 -27.49
CA MET A 482 -0.04 -6.91 -26.04
C MET A 482 0.70 -5.63 -25.69
N SER A 483 0.01 -4.71 -25.03
CA SER A 483 0.68 -3.63 -24.33
C SER A 483 1.32 -4.25 -23.07
N THR A 484 2.65 -4.39 -23.07
CA THR A 484 3.45 -4.84 -21.92
C THR A 484 4.03 -3.66 -21.14
N TYR A 485 3.28 -2.55 -21.07
CA TYR A 485 3.69 -1.36 -20.34
C TYR A 485 3.50 -1.55 -18.83
N GLY A 486 4.54 -2.04 -18.14
CA GLY A 486 4.55 -2.07 -16.67
C GLY A 486 3.66 -3.16 -16.06
N ASP A 487 2.93 -2.82 -14.98
CA ASP A 487 2.02 -3.73 -14.24
C ASP A 487 0.85 -4.25 -15.09
N ASP A 488 0.55 -3.56 -16.19
CA ASP A 488 -0.70 -3.68 -16.92
C ASP A 488 -0.53 -4.63 -18.11
N PHE A 489 -0.99 -5.88 -17.96
CA PHE A 489 -1.29 -6.69 -19.14
C PHE A 489 -2.64 -6.24 -19.68
N SER A 490 -2.60 -5.58 -20.83
CA SER A 490 -3.76 -5.04 -21.56
C SER A 490 -3.69 -5.45 -23.03
N PHE A 491 -4.85 -5.59 -23.66
CA PHE A 491 -4.90 -5.63 -25.11
C PHE A 491 -4.78 -4.23 -25.68
N HIS A 492 -4.11 -4.13 -26.82
CA HIS A 492 -4.15 -2.96 -27.68
C HIS A 492 -4.73 -3.40 -29.02
N ILE A 493 -5.88 -2.85 -29.37
CA ILE A 493 -6.61 -3.17 -30.59
C ILE A 493 -6.40 -1.99 -31.56
N PRO A 494 -5.53 -2.12 -32.56
CA PRO A 494 -5.33 -1.06 -33.54
C PRO A 494 -6.44 -1.09 -34.61
N ALA A 495 -6.93 0.07 -35.02
CA ALA A 495 -7.60 0.18 -36.32
C ALA A 495 -6.56 0.04 -37.46
N PRO A 496 -6.86 -0.66 -38.57
CA PRO A 496 -5.95 -0.78 -39.69
C PRO A 496 -5.71 0.58 -40.33
N VAL A 497 -4.49 0.79 -40.82
CA VAL A 497 -4.15 1.98 -41.59
C VAL A 497 -5.06 2.06 -42.82
N GLY A 498 -5.69 3.22 -43.02
CA GLY A 498 -6.58 3.47 -44.16
C GLY A 498 -8.00 2.88 -44.03
N TYR A 499 -8.34 2.26 -42.89
CA TYR A 499 -9.71 1.75 -42.67
C TYR A 499 -10.73 2.87 -42.40
N ILE A 500 -10.29 3.94 -41.74
CA ILE A 500 -11.06 5.16 -41.48
C ILE A 500 -10.23 6.32 -42.00
N ASP A 501 -10.86 7.24 -42.73
CA ASP A 501 -10.20 8.44 -43.22
C ASP A 501 -9.65 9.29 -42.06
N GLU A 502 -8.48 9.90 -42.23
CA GLU A 502 -7.85 10.67 -41.14
C GLU A 502 -8.69 11.89 -40.74
N THR A 503 -9.47 12.47 -41.66
CA THR A 503 -10.41 13.56 -41.36
C THR A 503 -11.57 13.04 -40.52
N GLU A 504 -12.16 11.90 -40.91
CA GLU A 504 -13.25 11.26 -40.17
C GLU A 504 -12.81 10.88 -38.74
N LYS A 505 -11.63 10.26 -38.62
CA LYS A 505 -11.00 9.91 -37.34
C LYS A 505 -10.76 11.14 -36.47
N ARG A 506 -10.23 12.23 -37.03
CA ARG A 506 -10.01 13.48 -36.28
C ARG A 506 -11.33 14.07 -35.78
N ASN A 507 -12.36 14.11 -36.63
CA ASN A 507 -13.68 14.62 -36.25
C ASN A 507 -14.29 13.81 -35.10
N MET A 508 -14.23 12.47 -35.17
CA MET A 508 -14.70 11.61 -34.08
C MET A 508 -13.95 11.91 -32.77
N LEU A 509 -12.63 12.01 -32.82
CA LEU A 509 -11.82 12.22 -31.62
C LEU A 509 -12.00 13.62 -31.02
N GLU A 510 -12.16 14.66 -31.84
CA GLU A 510 -12.48 16.02 -31.38
C GLU A 510 -13.86 16.09 -30.72
N ASP A 511 -14.83 15.31 -31.20
CA ASP A 511 -16.13 15.18 -30.55
C ASP A 511 -16.04 14.45 -29.20
N ILE A 512 -15.23 13.39 -29.11
CA ILE A 512 -15.00 12.69 -27.82
C ILE A 512 -14.24 13.57 -26.82
N TYR A 513 -13.34 14.44 -27.29
CA TYR A 513 -12.63 15.38 -26.41
C TYR A 513 -13.57 16.27 -25.60
N LYS A 514 -14.73 16.65 -26.16
CA LYS A 514 -15.76 17.43 -25.45
C LYS A 514 -16.32 16.66 -24.25
N LEU A 515 -16.36 15.33 -24.33
CA LEU A 515 -16.82 14.40 -23.30
C LEU A 515 -15.70 13.96 -22.33
N ALA A 516 -14.47 14.44 -22.50
CA ALA A 516 -13.36 14.05 -21.64
C ALA A 516 -13.63 14.37 -20.15
N PRO A 517 -13.16 13.52 -19.22
CA PRO A 517 -13.34 13.74 -17.79
C PRO A 517 -12.65 15.02 -17.34
N GLN A 518 -13.17 15.66 -16.29
CA GLN A 518 -12.69 16.96 -15.81
C GLN A 518 -11.19 16.93 -15.48
N ARG A 519 -10.72 15.81 -14.88
CA ARG A 519 -9.30 15.58 -14.61
C ARG A 519 -8.42 15.80 -15.84
N LEU A 520 -8.86 15.40 -17.04
CA LEU A 520 -8.07 15.56 -18.25
C LEU A 520 -8.16 16.98 -18.81
N LYS A 521 -9.33 17.62 -18.67
CA LYS A 521 -9.55 19.02 -19.07
C LYS A 521 -8.69 19.99 -18.25
N ASP A 522 -8.53 19.72 -16.96
CA ASP A 522 -7.73 20.53 -16.02
C ASP A 522 -6.20 20.37 -16.22
N MET A 523 -5.76 19.41 -17.03
CA MET A 523 -4.33 19.23 -17.32
C MET A 523 -3.83 20.30 -18.31
N PRO A 524 -2.54 20.70 -18.25
CA PRO A 524 -1.94 21.56 -19.27
C PRO A 524 -2.07 20.97 -20.67
N ASP A 525 -2.16 21.82 -21.70
CA ASP A 525 -2.30 21.37 -23.11
C ASP A 525 -1.12 20.50 -23.59
N GLU A 526 0.06 20.71 -23.00
CA GLU A 526 1.25 19.90 -23.28
C GLU A 526 1.25 18.52 -22.57
N TYR A 527 0.29 18.27 -21.67
CA TYR A 527 0.20 16.98 -20.98
C TYR A 527 -0.05 15.85 -21.97
N TRP A 528 0.77 14.80 -21.90
CA TRP A 528 0.85 13.78 -22.94
C TRP A 528 -0.48 13.07 -23.23
N GLU A 529 -1.34 12.84 -22.21
CA GLU A 529 -2.67 12.24 -22.42
C GLU A 529 -3.64 13.20 -23.08
N LYS A 530 -3.53 14.51 -22.81
CA LYS A 530 -4.39 15.55 -23.36
C LYS A 530 -4.02 15.89 -24.80
N LYS A 531 -2.72 15.91 -25.09
CA LYS A 531 -2.16 16.19 -26.43
C LYS A 531 -2.48 15.09 -27.44
N ASN A 532 -2.63 13.84 -27.00
CA ASN A 532 -2.96 12.71 -27.86
C ASN A 532 -4.46 12.43 -27.83
N LEU A 533 -5.19 12.87 -28.84
CA LEU A 533 -6.64 12.70 -28.93
C LEU A 533 -7.10 11.23 -28.87
N HIS A 534 -6.30 10.28 -29.36
CA HIS A 534 -6.64 8.85 -29.23
C HIS A 534 -6.49 8.37 -27.78
N ARG A 535 -5.51 8.91 -27.04
CA ARG A 535 -5.39 8.66 -25.60
C ARG A 535 -6.57 9.27 -24.83
N VAL A 536 -7.08 10.43 -25.27
CA VAL A 536 -8.30 11.02 -24.70
C VAL A 536 -9.47 10.04 -24.82
N LEU A 537 -9.66 9.39 -25.98
CA LEU A 537 -10.70 8.38 -26.16
C LEU A 537 -10.58 7.23 -25.15
N GLU A 538 -9.37 6.66 -24.98
CA GLU A 538 -9.13 5.58 -24.00
C GLU A 538 -9.44 6.02 -22.56
N VAL A 539 -9.02 7.23 -22.18
CA VAL A 539 -9.28 7.79 -20.84
C VAL A 539 -10.76 8.06 -20.64
N THR A 540 -11.46 8.61 -21.64
CA THR A 540 -12.90 8.85 -21.58
C THR A 540 -13.69 7.55 -21.47
N LEU A 541 -13.28 6.48 -22.17
CA LEU A 541 -13.88 5.16 -22.01
C LEU A 541 -13.61 4.57 -20.62
N TYR A 542 -12.40 4.77 -20.07
CA TYR A 542 -12.06 4.31 -18.72
C TYR A 542 -12.94 4.94 -17.64
N TYR A 543 -13.37 6.21 -17.83
CA TYR A 543 -14.26 6.95 -16.93
C TYR A 543 -15.69 7.09 -17.47
N ILE A 544 -16.14 6.14 -18.30
CA ILE A 544 -17.45 6.19 -18.97
C ILE A 544 -18.64 6.25 -18.01
N GLU A 545 -18.48 5.80 -16.76
CA GLU A 545 -19.47 5.89 -15.69
C GLU A 545 -19.73 7.30 -15.18
N GLU A 546 -18.80 8.24 -15.43
CA GLU A 546 -18.94 9.66 -15.07
C GLU A 546 -19.85 10.41 -16.04
N LEU A 547 -20.06 9.89 -17.25
CA LEU A 547 -20.97 10.47 -18.22
C LEU A 547 -22.41 10.21 -17.79
N GLU A 548 -23.22 11.27 -17.64
CA GLU A 548 -24.60 11.15 -17.18
C GLU A 548 -25.54 10.56 -18.23
N ASN A 549 -25.40 10.99 -19.49
CA ASN A 549 -26.30 10.63 -20.58
C ASN A 549 -25.89 9.32 -21.27
N GLN A 550 -26.86 8.45 -21.55
CA GLN A 550 -26.64 7.20 -22.29
C GLN A 550 -26.12 7.47 -23.71
N SER A 551 -26.66 8.48 -24.39
CA SER A 551 -26.21 8.88 -25.73
C SER A 551 -24.72 9.19 -25.76
N ASP A 552 -24.17 9.74 -24.69
CA ASP A 552 -22.78 10.18 -24.61
C ASP A 552 -21.86 8.98 -24.42
N ARG A 553 -22.29 8.05 -23.55
CA ARG A 553 -21.63 6.75 -23.37
C ARG A 553 -21.59 5.93 -24.66
N GLU A 554 -22.71 5.82 -25.37
CA GLU A 554 -22.75 5.12 -26.67
C GLU A 554 -21.91 5.83 -27.73
N ARG A 555 -21.84 7.17 -27.72
CA ARG A 555 -20.93 7.91 -28.62
C ARG A 555 -19.46 7.56 -28.39
N VAL A 556 -19.03 7.54 -27.12
CA VAL A 556 -17.66 7.13 -26.74
C VAL A 556 -17.39 5.69 -27.15
N TRP A 557 -18.34 4.79 -26.85
CA TRP A 557 -18.25 3.39 -27.23
C TRP A 557 -18.11 3.19 -28.74
N ASN A 558 -18.94 3.86 -29.55
CA ASN A 558 -18.92 3.74 -31.00
C ASN A 558 -17.62 4.27 -31.61
N ALA A 559 -17.06 5.36 -31.05
CA ALA A 559 -15.75 5.85 -31.45
C ALA A 559 -14.65 4.82 -31.13
N TRP A 560 -14.69 4.23 -29.94
CA TRP A 560 -13.73 3.19 -29.53
C TRP A 560 -13.87 1.90 -30.36
N ASP A 561 -15.09 1.43 -30.62
CA ASP A 561 -15.36 0.25 -31.44
C ASP A 561 -14.89 0.39 -32.90
N LYS A 562 -14.83 1.63 -33.41
CA LYS A 562 -14.30 1.95 -34.74
C LYS A 562 -12.79 2.13 -34.75
N LEU A 563 -12.26 2.94 -33.84
CA LEU A 563 -10.86 3.38 -33.84
C LEU A 563 -9.92 2.42 -33.10
N GLY A 564 -10.48 1.55 -32.26
CA GLY A 564 -9.71 0.71 -31.35
C GLY A 564 -9.09 1.50 -30.20
N GLY A 565 -8.24 0.83 -29.45
CA GLY A 565 -7.55 1.40 -28.30
C GLY A 565 -7.06 0.33 -27.32
N SER A 566 -6.52 0.80 -26.20
CA SER A 566 -6.01 -0.04 -25.13
C SER A 566 -7.10 -0.37 -24.11
N THR A 567 -7.15 -1.62 -23.67
CA THR A 567 -8.08 -2.07 -22.63
C THR A 567 -7.54 -1.70 -21.24
N PRO A 568 -8.41 -1.62 -20.22
CA PRO A 568 -7.93 -1.68 -18.85
C PRO A 568 -7.13 -2.97 -18.62
N SER A 569 -6.24 -2.93 -17.63
CA SER A 569 -5.43 -4.08 -17.24
C SER A 569 -6.30 -5.20 -16.66
N TYR A 570 -5.82 -6.44 -16.78
CA TYR A 570 -6.55 -7.61 -16.26
C TYR A 570 -6.88 -7.52 -14.77
N ASP A 571 -5.98 -6.96 -13.96
CA ASP A 571 -6.17 -6.77 -12.52
C ASP A 571 -7.18 -5.67 -12.21
N THR A 572 -7.21 -4.58 -12.99
CA THR A 572 -8.25 -3.55 -12.89
C THR A 572 -9.63 -4.15 -13.15
N ILE A 573 -9.77 -4.91 -14.25
CA ILE A 573 -11.03 -5.58 -14.61
C ILE A 573 -11.43 -6.58 -13.53
N GLY A 574 -10.51 -7.48 -13.15
CA GLY A 574 -10.80 -8.55 -12.20
C GLY A 574 -11.13 -8.04 -10.80
N ILE A 575 -10.42 -7.02 -10.31
CA ILE A 575 -10.72 -6.41 -9.01
C ILE A 575 -12.09 -5.74 -9.04
N ARG A 576 -12.35 -4.86 -10.03
CA ARG A 576 -13.63 -4.12 -10.08
C ARG A 576 -14.82 -5.06 -10.28
N LEU A 577 -14.67 -6.09 -11.12
CA LEU A 577 -15.66 -7.14 -11.31
C LEU A 577 -15.96 -7.86 -9.98
N MET A 578 -14.94 -8.32 -9.27
CA MET A 578 -15.16 -9.10 -8.05
C MET A 578 -15.59 -8.26 -6.85
N GLU A 579 -15.17 -7.00 -6.78
CA GLU A 579 -15.69 -6.04 -5.79
C GLU A 579 -17.18 -5.78 -6.00
N TYR A 580 -17.60 -5.55 -7.25
CA TYR A 580 -19.01 -5.39 -7.60
C TYR A 580 -19.85 -6.63 -7.28
N VAL A 581 -19.37 -7.81 -7.65
CA VAL A 581 -20.07 -9.06 -7.33
C VAL A 581 -20.19 -9.23 -5.83
N TYR A 582 -19.13 -8.97 -5.07
CA TYR A 582 -19.15 -9.05 -3.61
C TYR A 582 -20.15 -8.08 -2.99
N SER A 583 -20.07 -6.78 -3.33
CA SER A 583 -20.93 -5.74 -2.75
C SER A 583 -22.40 -5.89 -3.16
N SER A 584 -22.68 -6.33 -4.40
CA SER A 584 -24.05 -6.53 -4.86
C SER A 584 -24.76 -7.70 -4.18
N LEU A 585 -24.02 -8.67 -3.63
CA LEU A 585 -24.61 -9.76 -2.84
C LEU A 585 -25.22 -9.27 -1.52
N ASP A 586 -24.67 -8.21 -0.93
CA ASP A 586 -25.27 -7.57 0.24
C ASP A 586 -26.60 -6.91 -0.13
N THR A 587 -26.65 -6.19 -1.25
CA THR A 587 -27.89 -5.61 -1.77
C THR A 587 -28.92 -6.68 -2.15
N ILE A 588 -28.48 -7.83 -2.68
CA ILE A 588 -29.36 -8.99 -2.93
C ILE A 588 -29.96 -9.51 -1.63
N ASP A 589 -29.14 -9.70 -0.60
CA ASP A 589 -29.58 -10.21 0.71
C ASP A 589 -30.62 -9.29 1.35
N GLU A 590 -30.35 -7.97 1.34
CA GLU A 590 -31.29 -6.93 1.79
C GLU A 590 -32.58 -6.89 0.98
N PHE A 591 -32.48 -7.04 -0.35
CA PHE A 591 -33.65 -7.04 -1.23
C PHE A 591 -34.57 -8.23 -0.93
N ILE A 592 -33.99 -9.42 -0.69
CA ILE A 592 -34.74 -10.63 -0.33
C ILE A 592 -35.53 -10.43 0.97
N ASP A 593 -34.93 -9.78 1.98
CA ASP A 593 -35.63 -9.49 3.25
C ASP A 593 -36.75 -8.47 3.06
N LYS A 594 -36.51 -7.44 2.26
CA LYS A 594 -37.44 -6.33 2.09
C LYS A 594 -38.61 -6.68 1.18
N TYR A 595 -38.39 -7.51 0.16
CA TYR A 595 -39.38 -7.79 -0.88
C TYR A 595 -39.58 -9.29 -1.19
N PRO A 596 -39.81 -10.15 -0.18
CA PRO A 596 -39.90 -11.59 -0.41
C PRO A 596 -41.06 -12.00 -1.33
N LYS A 597 -42.13 -11.19 -1.40
CA LYS A 597 -43.31 -11.46 -2.24
C LYS A 597 -43.10 -11.20 -3.73
N LEU A 598 -42.06 -10.43 -4.10
CA LEU A 598 -41.75 -10.16 -5.51
C LEU A 598 -40.99 -11.30 -6.16
N ILE A 599 -40.29 -12.11 -5.36
CA ILE A 599 -39.39 -13.14 -5.84
C ILE A 599 -40.15 -14.16 -6.70
N LYS A 600 -39.74 -14.28 -7.97
CA LYS A 600 -40.15 -15.36 -8.86
C LYS A 600 -39.05 -16.41 -8.89
N PHE A 601 -39.40 -17.66 -8.62
CA PHE A 601 -38.44 -18.76 -8.64
C PHE A 601 -38.23 -19.35 -10.05
N GLY A 602 -39.15 -19.10 -10.99
CA GLY A 602 -39.14 -19.69 -12.32
C GLY A 602 -39.28 -21.21 -12.25
N GLU A 603 -40.39 -21.69 -11.69
CA GLU A 603 -40.66 -23.12 -11.54
C GLU A 603 -40.72 -23.80 -12.91
N PHE A 604 -39.96 -24.88 -13.08
CA PHE A 604 -40.05 -25.73 -14.26
C PHE A 604 -41.33 -26.56 -14.16
N LYS A 605 -42.18 -26.51 -15.20
CA LYS A 605 -43.39 -27.34 -15.28
C LYS A 605 -43.06 -28.79 -15.56
#